data_AF-A0A930B3C6-F1
#
_entry.id   AF-A0A930B3C6-F1
#
_cell.length_a   1.000
_cell.length_b   1.000
_cell.length_c   1.000
_cell.angle_alpha   90.00
_cell.angle_beta   90.00
_cell.angle_gamma   90.00
#
_symmetry.space_group_name_H-M   'P 1'
#
loop_
_entity.id
_entity.type
_entity.pdbx_description
1 polymer ?
#
loop_
_entity_poly.entity_id
_entity_poly.type
_entity_poly.pdbx_seq_one_letter_code
_entity_poly.pdbx_strand_id
1 'polypeptide(L)'
;QTKDAQKRLYYNPMEGDPAYAMGKYKLKLQGFAESFDTLVTKQNMVNFAKKNHILDTIPKQNPRLAMPHYYLTHYKKNGENHWQNTMVYFIGNKIEGKDVLLIATISSVSEVPSEEIDIEMLQLVLDKKVPKQNYMGGRSFDFLGRKVPLMDECYWQGVNIVRCPTKGEMNWSLHPSLAEAKQSVTLQKEWGNMIPPRPNYAYSRISEQQKTLIFEEKATQVTEVIYNEHYQDPILKSYYQDNKLIVYYIATIVRGQAIACVISYWDYNERLPDTGLPEFVSQFVRLPKGA
;
A
#
# COMPACT_ATOMS: atom_id res chain seq x y z
N GLN A 1 13.83 1.28 19.99
CA GLN A 1 12.78 1.74 19.04
C GLN A 1 13.12 3.15 18.63
N THR A 2 13.33 3.38 17.34
CA THR A 2 13.67 4.71 16.86
C THR A 2 12.39 5.53 16.67
N LYS A 3 12.37 6.80 17.11
CA LYS A 3 11.24 7.71 16.86
C LYS A 3 10.93 7.86 15.36
N ASP A 4 11.89 7.52 14.50
CA ASP A 4 11.76 7.61 13.04
C ASP A 4 10.89 6.49 12.46
N ALA A 5 11.06 5.24 12.91
CA ALA A 5 10.23 4.11 12.46
C ALA A 5 8.74 4.30 12.76
N GLN A 6 8.39 4.85 13.93
CA GLN A 6 7.01 5.14 14.29
C GLN A 6 6.32 6.08 13.30
N LYS A 7 7.04 7.06 12.76
CA LYS A 7 6.47 8.02 11.78
C LYS A 7 6.09 7.34 10.47
N ARG A 8 6.70 6.20 10.15
CA ARG A 8 6.45 5.43 8.93
C ARG A 8 5.29 4.45 9.05
N LEU A 9 4.79 4.23 10.27
CA LEU A 9 3.69 3.31 10.55
C LEU A 9 2.33 4.02 10.46
N TYR A 10 1.45 3.48 9.63
CA TYR A 10 0.09 3.97 9.42
C TYR A 10 -0.93 2.92 9.82
N TYR A 11 -2.11 3.38 10.25
CA TYR A 11 -3.20 2.53 10.70
C TYR A 11 -4.52 2.98 10.07
N ASN A 12 -5.29 2.05 9.51
CA ASN A 12 -6.66 2.31 9.08
C ASN A 12 -7.63 1.38 9.83
N PRO A 13 -8.57 1.93 10.64
CA PRO A 13 -9.57 1.16 11.35
C PRO A 13 -10.79 0.78 10.49
N MET A 14 -10.91 1.27 9.25
CA MET A 14 -12.15 1.19 8.45
C MET A 14 -12.35 -0.11 7.65
N GLU A 15 -11.41 -1.04 7.70
CA GLU A 15 -11.64 -2.41 7.20
C GLU A 15 -11.95 -3.32 8.37
N GLY A 16 -12.86 -4.28 8.20
CA GLY A 16 -13.33 -5.20 9.25
C GLY A 16 -12.22 -5.82 10.12
N ASP A 17 -11.01 -5.97 9.59
CA ASP A 17 -9.79 -6.22 10.36
C ASP A 17 -8.84 -5.01 10.33
N PRO A 18 -8.31 -4.55 11.50
CA PRO A 18 -7.27 -3.53 11.61
C PRO A 18 -6.13 -3.73 10.61
N ALA A 19 -5.93 -2.75 9.72
CA ALA A 19 -4.87 -2.79 8.72
C ALA A 19 -3.79 -1.74 9.03
N TYR A 20 -2.53 -2.18 8.99
CA TYR A 20 -1.35 -1.36 9.19
C TYR A 20 -0.49 -1.35 7.92
N ALA A 21 0.24 -0.28 7.69
CA ALA A 21 1.22 -0.20 6.61
C ALA A 21 2.49 0.53 7.05
N MET A 22 3.65 0.04 6.62
CA MET A 22 4.96 0.66 6.86
C MET A 22 5.92 0.29 5.74
N GLY A 23 6.41 1.27 4.98
CA GLY A 23 7.20 1.04 3.77
C GLY A 23 6.46 0.12 2.77
N LYS A 24 7.13 -0.95 2.35
CA LYS A 24 6.57 -1.98 1.45
C LYS A 24 5.64 -2.99 2.12
N TYR A 25 5.48 -2.94 3.44
CA TYR A 25 4.75 -3.93 4.22
C TYR A 25 3.32 -3.48 4.54
N LYS A 26 2.38 -4.41 4.41
CA LYS A 26 1.02 -4.31 4.98
C LYS A 26 0.82 -5.41 6.01
N LEU A 27 0.14 -5.12 7.10
CA LEU A 27 -0.12 -6.08 8.18
C LEU A 27 -1.59 -6.02 8.56
N LYS A 28 -2.27 -7.17 8.55
CA LYS A 28 -3.60 -7.36 9.16
C LYS A 28 -3.43 -8.15 10.45
N LEU A 29 -4.04 -7.68 11.54
CA LEU A 29 -3.92 -8.29 12.85
C LEU A 29 -5.29 -8.73 13.36
N GLN A 30 -5.40 -10.02 13.69
CA GLN A 30 -6.57 -10.62 14.31
C GLN A 30 -6.19 -11.17 15.69
N GLY A 31 -7.08 -11.04 16.67
CA GLY A 31 -6.86 -11.54 18.02
C GLY A 31 -7.92 -12.55 18.46
N PHE A 32 -7.47 -13.61 19.11
CA PHE A 32 -8.29 -14.70 19.61
C PHE A 32 -8.05 -14.85 21.12
N ALA A 33 -9.14 -15.10 21.87
CA ALA A 33 -9.10 -15.35 23.31
C ALA A 33 -8.66 -16.80 23.60
N GLU A 34 -7.48 -17.16 23.10
CA GLU A 34 -6.88 -18.49 23.19
C GLU A 34 -5.43 -18.34 23.67
N SER A 35 -4.94 -19.30 24.45
CA SER A 35 -3.53 -19.32 24.83
C SER A 35 -2.66 -19.92 23.72
N PHE A 36 -1.41 -19.46 23.64
CA PHE A 36 -0.44 -20.05 22.74
C PHE A 36 0.06 -21.38 23.30
N ASP A 37 -0.49 -22.48 22.78
CA ASP A 37 0.07 -23.83 22.97
C ASP A 37 0.85 -24.26 21.73
N THR A 38 2.03 -24.83 21.91
CA THR A 38 2.92 -25.17 20.81
C THR A 38 2.33 -26.22 19.87
N LEU A 39 1.70 -27.27 20.41
CA LEU A 39 1.17 -28.37 19.61
C LEU A 39 -0.11 -27.93 18.88
N VAL A 40 -1.03 -27.30 19.62
CA VAL A 40 -2.28 -26.77 19.09
C VAL A 40 -2.03 -25.71 18.02
N THR A 41 -1.10 -24.79 18.26
CA THR A 41 -0.78 -23.73 17.29
C THR A 41 -0.24 -24.32 15.98
N LYS A 42 0.70 -25.27 16.05
CA LYS A 42 1.22 -25.94 14.84
C LYS A 42 0.12 -26.66 14.07
N GLN A 43 -0.79 -27.35 14.77
CA GLN A 43 -1.92 -28.01 14.13
C GLN A 43 -2.89 -27.01 13.48
N ASN A 44 -3.20 -25.90 14.17
CA ASN A 44 -4.03 -24.83 13.65
C ASN A 44 -3.42 -24.17 12.41
N MET A 45 -2.09 -23.99 12.39
CA MET A 45 -1.37 -23.49 11.22
C MET A 45 -1.48 -24.44 10.02
N VAL A 46 -1.31 -25.74 10.23
CA VAL A 46 -1.49 -26.75 9.17
C VAL A 46 -2.93 -26.72 8.63
N ASN A 47 -3.92 -26.62 9.52
CA ASN A 47 -5.33 -26.51 9.12
C ASN A 47 -5.61 -25.22 8.34
N PHE A 48 -5.05 -24.09 8.80
CA PHE A 48 -5.12 -22.81 8.10
C PHE A 48 -4.50 -22.89 6.72
N ALA A 49 -3.32 -23.49 6.59
CA ALA A 49 -2.63 -23.66 5.32
C ALA A 49 -3.47 -24.46 4.33
N LYS A 50 -4.02 -25.61 4.76
CA LYS A 50 -4.90 -26.44 3.94
C LYS A 50 -6.16 -25.70 3.49
N LYS A 51 -6.84 -25.00 4.42
CA LYS A 51 -8.05 -24.22 4.14
C LYS A 51 -7.80 -23.09 3.12
N ASN A 52 -6.61 -22.49 3.15
CA ASN A 52 -6.25 -21.37 2.29
C ASN A 52 -5.37 -21.78 1.10
N HIS A 53 -5.24 -23.09 0.82
CA HIS A 53 -4.44 -23.62 -0.28
C HIS A 53 -2.96 -23.15 -0.28
N ILE A 54 -2.38 -22.95 0.91
CA ILE A 54 -0.96 -22.65 1.08
C ILE A 54 -0.18 -23.96 1.03
N LEU A 55 0.75 -24.07 0.07
CA LEU A 55 1.53 -25.29 -0.16
C LEU A 55 2.55 -25.57 0.93
N ASP A 56 3.22 -24.52 1.45
CA ASP A 56 4.15 -24.66 2.56
C ASP A 56 3.38 -24.74 3.88
N THR A 57 3.32 -25.95 4.43
CA THR A 57 2.61 -26.24 5.69
C THR A 57 3.55 -26.35 6.88
N ILE A 58 4.86 -26.13 6.69
CA ILE A 58 5.87 -26.34 7.72
C ILE A 58 5.97 -25.07 8.58
N PRO A 59 5.61 -25.13 9.89
CA PRO A 59 5.75 -23.97 10.76
C PRO A 59 7.22 -23.60 10.97
N LYS A 60 7.58 -22.35 10.68
CA LYS A 60 8.93 -21.79 10.83
C LYS A 60 9.02 -20.88 12.05
N GLN A 61 10.24 -20.60 12.50
CA GLN A 61 10.52 -19.63 13.56
C GLN A 61 11.46 -18.55 13.05
N ASN A 62 11.22 -17.31 13.45
CA ASN A 62 12.06 -16.17 13.15
C ASN A 62 12.94 -15.89 14.38
N PRO A 63 14.27 -16.13 14.31
CA PRO A 63 15.16 -16.01 15.47
C PRO A 63 15.27 -14.58 16.00
N ARG A 64 14.82 -13.58 15.23
CA ARG A 64 14.83 -12.18 15.63
C ARG A 64 13.59 -11.77 16.46
N LEU A 65 12.61 -12.66 16.65
CA LEU A 65 11.42 -12.41 17.47
C LEU A 65 11.54 -13.13 18.81
N ALA A 66 11.51 -12.37 19.91
CA ALA A 66 11.71 -12.87 21.27
C ALA A 66 10.45 -13.48 21.93
N MET A 67 9.31 -13.42 21.25
CA MET A 67 8.02 -13.90 21.75
C MET A 67 7.67 -15.27 21.20
N PRO A 68 6.82 -16.08 21.88
CA PRO A 68 6.34 -17.35 21.34
C PRO A 68 5.62 -17.12 20.01
N HIS A 69 6.13 -17.70 18.93
CA HIS A 69 5.51 -17.58 17.62
C HIS A 69 5.91 -18.73 16.71
N TYR A 70 5.12 -18.88 15.66
CA TYR A 70 5.46 -19.62 14.45
C TYR A 70 4.91 -18.86 13.25
N TYR A 71 5.46 -19.09 12.05
CA TYR A 71 4.91 -18.51 10.84
C TYR A 71 4.88 -19.49 9.66
N LEU A 72 3.99 -19.22 8.72
CA LEU A 72 3.93 -19.83 7.40
C LEU A 72 4.24 -18.79 6.33
N THR A 73 4.70 -19.27 5.17
CA THR A 73 5.02 -18.44 4.02
C THR A 73 4.22 -18.86 2.80
N HIS A 74 3.77 -17.88 2.03
CA HIS A 74 3.13 -18.07 0.75
C HIS A 74 3.68 -17.05 -0.25
N TYR A 75 4.04 -17.54 -1.43
CA TYR A 75 4.57 -16.70 -2.51
C TYR A 75 3.70 -16.84 -3.74
N LYS A 76 3.41 -15.70 -4.36
CA LYS A 76 2.74 -15.64 -5.66
C LYS A 76 3.63 -14.89 -6.63
N LYS A 77 4.08 -15.59 -7.68
CA LYS A 77 4.75 -14.95 -8.82
C LYS A 77 3.69 -14.22 -9.64
N ASN A 78 3.86 -12.92 -9.79
CA ASN A 78 2.97 -12.08 -10.60
C ASN A 78 3.62 -11.71 -11.95
N GLY A 79 4.95 -11.58 -11.96
CA GLY A 79 5.76 -11.32 -13.15
C GLY A 79 7.20 -11.80 -12.95
N GLU A 80 8.09 -11.53 -13.90
CA GLU A 80 9.50 -11.94 -13.80
C GLU A 80 10.18 -11.40 -12.53
N ASN A 81 10.04 -10.09 -12.30
CA ASN A 81 10.63 -9.37 -11.16
C ASN A 81 9.54 -8.87 -10.19
N HIS A 82 8.42 -9.57 -10.08
CA HIS A 82 7.35 -9.18 -9.18
C HIS A 82 6.77 -10.38 -8.44
N TRP A 83 7.11 -10.47 -7.17
CA TRP A 83 6.62 -11.48 -6.24
C TRP A 83 5.82 -10.83 -5.13
N GLN A 84 4.62 -11.35 -4.91
CA GLN A 84 3.86 -11.05 -3.71
C GLN A 84 4.23 -12.09 -2.65
N ASN A 85 4.75 -11.61 -1.52
CA ASN A 85 5.11 -12.44 -0.37
C ASN A 85 4.07 -12.23 0.73
N THR A 86 3.60 -13.33 1.30
CA THR A 86 2.68 -13.34 2.43
C THR A 86 3.27 -14.20 3.53
N MET A 87 3.39 -13.63 4.73
CA MET A 87 3.85 -14.30 5.93
C MET A 87 2.73 -14.27 6.95
N VAL A 88 2.31 -15.43 7.44
CA VAL A 88 1.21 -15.56 8.42
C VAL A 88 1.81 -16.01 9.73
N TYR A 89 1.92 -15.08 10.68
CA TYR A 89 2.44 -15.32 12.02
C TYR A 89 1.31 -15.67 12.98
N PHE A 90 1.54 -16.69 13.79
CA PHE A 90 0.75 -17.04 14.97
C PHE A 90 1.61 -16.69 16.18
N ILE A 91 1.16 -15.74 16.99
CA ILE A 91 1.96 -15.10 18.03
C ILE A 91 1.23 -15.24 19.36
N GLY A 92 1.90 -15.80 20.36
CA GLY A 92 1.45 -15.76 21.74
C GLY A 92 1.76 -14.42 22.37
N ASN A 93 0.74 -13.77 22.95
CA ASN A 93 0.90 -12.49 23.62
C ASN A 93 0.02 -12.41 24.87
N LYS A 94 0.24 -11.37 25.69
CA LYS A 94 -0.61 -11.02 26.83
C LYS A 94 -1.18 -9.62 26.66
N ILE A 95 -2.51 -9.53 26.61
CA ILE A 95 -3.22 -8.25 26.56
C ILE A 95 -4.02 -8.12 27.86
N GLU A 96 -3.76 -7.06 28.63
CA GLU A 96 -4.44 -6.80 29.92
C GLU A 96 -4.34 -8.00 30.89
N GLY A 97 -3.20 -8.69 30.87
CA GLY A 97 -2.94 -9.85 31.72
C GLY A 97 -3.57 -11.18 31.25
N LYS A 98 -4.36 -11.17 30.16
CA LYS A 98 -4.96 -12.36 29.57
C LYS A 98 -4.10 -12.86 28.41
N ASP A 99 -3.89 -14.18 28.35
CA ASP A 99 -3.26 -14.83 27.21
C ASP A 99 -4.15 -14.68 25.98
N VAL A 100 -3.52 -14.31 24.87
CA VAL A 100 -4.17 -14.16 23.57
C VAL A 100 -3.29 -14.75 22.48
N LEU A 101 -3.94 -15.33 21.47
CA LEU A 101 -3.31 -15.74 20.24
C LEU A 101 -3.58 -14.66 19.20
N LEU A 102 -2.53 -14.10 18.62
CA LEU A 102 -2.61 -13.12 17.57
C LEU A 102 -2.22 -13.76 16.24
N ILE A 103 -3.05 -13.57 15.21
CA ILE A 103 -2.71 -13.92 13.83
C ILE A 103 -2.37 -12.63 13.09
N ALA A 104 -1.10 -12.50 12.70
CA ALA A 104 -0.61 -11.37 11.90
C ALA A 104 -0.33 -11.84 10.48
N THR A 105 -1.12 -11.36 9.51
CA THR A 105 -0.88 -11.57 8.08
C THR A 105 -0.12 -10.39 7.53
N ILE A 106 1.16 -10.60 7.21
CA ILE A 106 2.05 -9.59 6.67
C ILE A 106 2.23 -9.85 5.18
N SER A 107 1.97 -8.84 4.35
CA SER A 107 2.20 -8.91 2.91
C SER A 107 3.18 -7.85 2.43
N SER A 108 3.96 -8.20 1.40
CA SER A 108 4.93 -7.31 0.75
C SER A 108 5.12 -7.68 -0.71
N VAL A 109 5.80 -6.80 -1.45
CA VAL A 109 6.23 -7.04 -2.82
C VAL A 109 7.74 -6.93 -2.92
N SER A 110 8.35 -7.80 -3.71
CA SER A 110 9.80 -7.78 -4.01
C SER A 110 10.10 -8.40 -5.38
N GLU A 111 11.34 -8.24 -5.85
CA GLU A 111 11.81 -8.77 -7.13
C GLU A 111 11.98 -10.29 -7.14
N VAL A 112 12.21 -10.87 -5.96
CA VAL A 112 12.37 -12.32 -5.71
C VAL A 112 11.58 -12.74 -4.48
N PRO A 113 11.25 -14.04 -4.28
CA PRO A 113 10.63 -14.50 -3.05
C PRO A 113 11.43 -14.08 -1.82
N SER A 114 10.75 -13.52 -0.81
CA SER A 114 11.40 -13.01 0.40
C SER A 114 10.59 -13.32 1.66
N GLU A 115 11.29 -13.81 2.69
CA GLU A 115 10.77 -13.96 4.06
C GLU A 115 11.11 -12.76 4.95
N GLU A 116 11.71 -11.72 4.37
CA GLU A 116 12.10 -10.53 5.10
C GLU A 116 10.85 -9.80 5.63
N ILE A 117 10.76 -9.66 6.94
CA ILE A 117 9.82 -8.76 7.61
C ILE A 117 10.53 -7.58 8.26
N ASP A 118 9.82 -6.46 8.37
CA ASP A 118 10.15 -5.39 9.28
C ASP A 118 9.68 -5.76 10.69
N ILE A 119 10.63 -6.17 11.54
CA ILE A 119 10.36 -6.57 12.92
C ILE A 119 10.01 -5.36 13.78
N GLU A 120 10.54 -4.18 13.45
CA GLU A 120 10.18 -2.95 14.15
C GLU A 120 8.71 -2.62 13.87
N MET A 121 8.22 -2.81 12.64
CA MET A 121 6.79 -2.69 12.32
C MET A 121 5.95 -3.62 13.20
N LEU A 122 6.26 -4.92 13.24
CA LEU A 122 5.49 -5.89 14.03
C LEU A 122 5.47 -5.50 15.52
N GLN A 123 6.62 -5.14 16.09
CA GLN A 123 6.69 -4.72 17.49
C GLN A 123 5.88 -3.45 17.75
N LEU A 124 5.95 -2.45 16.85
CA LEU A 124 5.18 -1.21 17.00
C LEU A 124 3.67 -1.45 16.94
N VAL A 125 3.23 -2.36 16.08
CA VAL A 125 1.81 -2.76 15.99
C VAL A 125 1.37 -3.46 17.29
N LEU A 126 2.15 -4.43 17.77
CA LEU A 126 1.85 -5.15 19.01
C LEU A 126 1.84 -4.24 20.23
N ASP A 127 2.75 -3.26 20.27
CA ASP A 127 2.82 -2.24 21.32
C ASP A 127 1.74 -1.14 21.17
N LYS A 128 0.92 -1.17 20.11
CA LYS A 128 -0.07 -0.13 19.77
C LYS A 128 0.56 1.28 19.65
N LYS A 129 1.79 1.36 19.14
CA LYS A 129 2.58 2.60 19.02
C LYS A 129 2.48 3.24 17.63
N VAL A 130 1.25 3.40 17.14
CA VAL A 130 1.00 4.20 15.94
C VAL A 130 0.81 5.66 16.35
N PRO A 131 1.48 6.64 15.71
CA PRO A 131 1.21 8.04 15.98
C PRO A 131 -0.22 8.42 15.61
N LYS A 132 -0.93 9.17 16.46
CA LYS A 132 -2.35 9.54 16.23
C LYS A 132 -2.58 10.23 14.88
N GLN A 133 -1.62 11.03 14.42
CA GLN A 133 -1.66 11.70 13.12
C GLN A 133 -1.64 10.73 11.92
N ASN A 134 -1.12 9.51 12.12
CA ASN A 134 -1.07 8.46 11.11
C ASN A 134 -2.30 7.51 11.16
N TYR A 135 -3.36 7.91 11.87
CA TYR A 135 -4.64 7.20 11.87
C TYR A 135 -5.45 7.69 10.68
N MET A 136 -5.75 6.77 9.78
CA MET A 136 -6.56 6.99 8.59
C MET A 136 -8.04 6.78 8.90
N GLY A 137 -8.93 7.03 7.94
CA GLY A 137 -10.38 6.79 8.08
C GLY A 137 -11.22 8.02 8.47
N GLY A 138 -10.59 9.17 8.77
CA GLY A 138 -11.29 10.44 9.00
C GLY A 138 -11.64 11.19 7.70
N ARG A 139 -12.37 12.30 7.83
CA ARG A 139 -12.62 13.30 6.75
C ARG A 139 -11.44 14.25 6.53
N SER A 140 -10.30 13.97 7.15
CA SER A 140 -9.02 14.63 6.91
C SER A 140 -7.89 13.70 7.33
N PHE A 141 -6.68 13.91 6.83
CA PHE A 141 -5.49 13.19 7.24
C PHE A 141 -4.27 14.09 7.36
N ASP A 142 -3.24 13.62 8.04
CA ASP A 142 -1.94 14.28 8.08
C ASP A 142 -1.07 13.73 6.93
N PHE A 143 -0.65 14.63 6.03
CA PHE A 143 0.31 14.35 4.99
C PHE A 143 1.65 15.01 5.36
N LEU A 144 2.49 14.26 6.08
CA LEU A 144 3.83 14.67 6.49
C LEU A 144 3.88 15.99 7.30
N GLY A 145 2.93 16.19 8.21
CA GLY A 145 2.78 17.37 9.05
C GLY A 145 1.84 18.43 8.50
N ARG A 146 1.23 18.20 7.34
CA ARG A 146 0.21 19.07 6.74
C ARG A 146 -1.16 18.40 6.83
N LYS A 147 -2.13 19.06 7.45
CA LYS A 147 -3.51 18.57 7.49
C LYS A 147 -4.17 18.75 6.11
N VAL A 148 -4.73 17.67 5.58
CA VAL A 148 -5.43 17.62 4.29
C VAL A 148 -6.89 17.25 4.52
N PRO A 149 -7.86 18.13 4.21
CA PRO A 149 -9.28 17.77 4.22
C PRO A 149 -9.64 16.88 3.03
N LEU A 150 -10.51 15.90 3.26
CA LEU A 150 -11.09 15.10 2.19
C LEU A 150 -12.34 15.79 1.64
N MET A 151 -12.46 15.85 0.31
CA MET A 151 -13.68 16.32 -0.35
C MET A 151 -14.82 15.31 -0.17
N ASP A 152 -16.06 15.72 -0.44
CA ASP A 152 -17.26 14.90 -0.21
C ASP A 152 -17.27 13.58 -0.97
N GLU A 153 -16.76 13.56 -2.20
CA GLU A 153 -16.65 12.33 -2.99
C GLU A 153 -15.45 11.45 -2.61
N CYS A 154 -14.50 11.96 -1.82
CA CYS A 154 -13.28 11.24 -1.49
C CYS A 154 -13.52 10.20 -0.40
N TYR A 155 -12.97 9.01 -0.59
CA TYR A 155 -13.03 7.92 0.37
C TYR A 155 -11.70 7.17 0.48
N TRP A 156 -11.54 6.46 1.59
CA TRP A 156 -10.38 5.59 1.83
C TRP A 156 -10.59 4.27 1.10
N GLN A 157 -9.70 3.92 0.18
CA GLN A 157 -9.67 2.61 -0.48
C GLN A 157 -8.75 1.62 0.24
N GLY A 158 -7.95 2.10 1.20
CA GLY A 158 -7.08 1.27 2.04
C GLY A 158 -6.19 2.11 2.95
N VAL A 159 -5.20 1.50 3.57
CA VAL A 159 -4.18 2.24 4.36
C VAL A 159 -3.38 3.13 3.42
N ASN A 160 -3.39 4.44 3.66
CA ASN A 160 -2.74 5.46 2.84
C ASN A 160 -3.15 5.44 1.37
N ILE A 161 -4.41 5.11 1.07
CA ILE A 161 -4.96 5.19 -0.28
C ILE A 161 -6.25 6.00 -0.20
N VAL A 162 -6.25 7.16 -0.83
CA VAL A 162 -7.41 8.05 -0.94
C VAL A 162 -7.80 8.11 -2.40
N ARG A 163 -9.08 7.86 -2.67
CA ARG A 163 -9.66 7.97 -4.02
C ARG A 163 -10.79 8.99 -4.01
N CYS A 164 -10.74 9.90 -4.95
CA CYS A 164 -11.76 10.90 -5.25
C CYS A 164 -12.22 10.68 -6.71
N PRO A 165 -13.39 10.06 -6.94
CA PRO A 165 -13.80 9.57 -8.26
C PRO A 165 -13.61 10.56 -9.43
N THR A 166 -13.90 11.84 -9.22
CA THR A 166 -13.78 12.87 -10.26
C THR A 166 -12.55 13.78 -10.11
N LYS A 167 -11.76 13.60 -9.05
CA LYS A 167 -10.65 14.50 -8.70
C LYS A 167 -9.29 13.81 -8.58
N GLY A 168 -9.23 12.48 -8.73
CA GLY A 168 -8.01 11.69 -8.76
C GLY A 168 -7.82 10.77 -7.56
N GLU A 169 -6.69 10.08 -7.52
CA GLU A 169 -6.33 9.11 -6.49
C GLU A 169 -4.88 9.34 -6.05
N MET A 170 -4.59 9.05 -4.78
CA MET A 170 -3.24 9.07 -4.26
C MET A 170 -3.03 7.91 -3.30
N ASN A 171 -1.88 7.25 -3.43
CA ASN A 171 -1.34 6.43 -2.35
C ASN A 171 0.10 6.83 -1.99
N TRP A 172 0.48 6.58 -0.74
CA TRP A 172 1.83 6.88 -0.28
C TRP A 172 2.34 5.92 0.80
N SER A 173 3.66 5.83 0.90
CA SER A 173 4.37 5.09 1.94
C SER A 173 5.69 5.79 2.26
N LEU A 174 6.13 5.68 3.53
CA LEU A 174 7.41 6.21 3.98
C LEU A 174 8.43 5.09 4.16
N HIS A 175 9.65 5.36 3.74
CA HIS A 175 10.74 4.38 3.68
C HIS A 175 11.95 4.86 4.48
N PRO A 176 12.80 3.94 4.98
CA PRO A 176 14.05 4.31 5.65
C PRO A 176 14.98 5.13 4.75
N SER A 177 14.95 4.89 3.44
CA SER A 177 15.84 5.53 2.48
C SER A 177 15.14 5.91 1.17
N LEU A 178 15.72 6.88 0.46
CA LEU A 178 15.26 7.25 -0.89
C LEU A 178 15.41 6.09 -1.89
N ALA A 179 16.41 5.22 -1.70
CA ALA A 179 16.61 4.06 -2.55
C ALA A 179 15.43 3.07 -2.44
N GLU A 180 14.98 2.78 -1.21
CA GLU A 180 13.81 1.92 -0.98
C GLU A 180 12.52 2.56 -1.48
N ALA A 181 12.34 3.88 -1.29
CA ALA A 181 11.20 4.58 -1.87
C ALA A 181 11.16 4.47 -3.41
N LYS A 182 12.32 4.61 -4.06
CA LYS A 182 12.45 4.42 -5.53
C LYS A 182 12.12 2.98 -5.94
N GLN A 183 12.64 1.99 -5.22
CA GLN A 183 12.32 0.58 -5.49
C GLN A 183 10.82 0.31 -5.35
N SER A 184 10.19 0.86 -4.30
CA SER A 184 8.75 0.71 -4.06
C SER A 184 7.90 1.27 -5.19
N VAL A 185 8.21 2.46 -5.73
CA VAL A 185 7.45 3.00 -6.88
C VAL A 185 7.72 2.23 -8.17
N THR A 186 8.93 1.70 -8.37
CA THR A 186 9.25 0.84 -9.52
C THR A 186 8.39 -0.42 -9.49
N LEU A 187 8.35 -1.13 -8.36
CA LEU A 187 7.53 -2.33 -8.20
C LEU A 187 6.03 -2.04 -8.34
N GLN A 188 5.55 -0.91 -7.81
CA GLN A 188 4.15 -0.50 -7.97
C GLN A 188 3.80 -0.17 -9.44
N LYS A 189 4.74 0.39 -10.20
CA LYS A 189 4.57 0.61 -11.65
C LYS A 189 4.48 -0.70 -12.40
N GLU A 190 5.36 -1.65 -12.10
CA GLU A 190 5.32 -2.99 -12.69
C GLU A 190 4.01 -3.70 -12.38
N TRP A 191 3.52 -3.60 -11.14
CA TRP A 191 2.23 -4.14 -10.75
C TRP A 191 1.08 -3.60 -11.59
N GLY A 192 1.08 -2.30 -11.89
CA GLY A 192 0.06 -1.66 -12.73
C GLY A 192 -0.08 -2.30 -14.12
N ASN A 193 1.01 -2.87 -14.66
CA ASN A 193 1.01 -3.55 -15.96
C ASN A 193 0.48 -5.00 -15.88
N MET A 194 0.33 -5.55 -14.67
CA MET A 194 -0.04 -6.95 -14.43
C MET A 194 -1.49 -7.11 -13.96
N ILE A 195 -2.18 -6.01 -13.63
CA ILE A 195 -3.57 -6.06 -13.20
C ILE A 195 -4.42 -6.50 -14.39
N PRO A 196 -5.14 -7.64 -14.28
CA PRO A 196 -5.97 -8.09 -15.38
C PRO A 196 -7.11 -7.08 -15.61
N PRO A 197 -7.42 -6.75 -16.88
CA PRO A 197 -8.55 -5.90 -17.20
C PRO A 197 -9.86 -6.48 -16.66
N ARG A 198 -10.83 -5.60 -16.41
CA ARG A 198 -12.22 -6.02 -16.22
C ARG A 198 -12.77 -6.58 -17.54
N PRO A 199 -13.79 -7.45 -17.51
CA PRO A 199 -14.45 -7.89 -18.73
C PRO A 199 -14.86 -6.69 -19.59
N ASN A 200 -14.60 -6.77 -20.91
CA ASN A 200 -14.87 -5.71 -21.90
C ASN A 200 -13.96 -4.48 -21.85
N TYR A 201 -12.92 -4.49 -21.00
CA TYR A 201 -11.91 -3.45 -20.96
C TYR A 201 -10.57 -4.00 -21.45
N ALA A 202 -9.78 -3.15 -22.11
CA ALA A 202 -8.38 -3.38 -22.38
C ALA A 202 -7.56 -2.21 -21.82
N TYR A 203 -6.40 -2.51 -21.25
CA TYR A 203 -5.46 -1.51 -20.75
C TYR A 203 -4.16 -1.62 -21.51
N SER A 204 -3.64 -0.49 -21.99
CA SER A 204 -2.33 -0.43 -22.62
C SER A 204 -1.56 0.79 -22.13
N ARG A 205 -0.26 0.63 -21.87
CA ARG A 205 0.62 1.75 -21.59
C ARG A 205 0.97 2.43 -22.91
N ILE A 206 0.54 3.68 -23.10
CA ILE A 206 0.72 4.44 -24.34
C ILE A 206 1.84 5.48 -24.24
N SER A 207 2.27 5.84 -23.03
CA SER A 207 3.42 6.72 -22.81
C SER A 207 4.10 6.42 -21.48
N GLU A 208 5.42 6.59 -21.45
CA GLU A 208 6.23 6.62 -20.23
C GLU A 208 7.35 7.64 -20.43
N GLN A 209 7.40 8.67 -19.58
CA GLN A 209 8.39 9.73 -19.69
C GLN A 209 8.81 10.28 -18.33
N GLN A 210 10.04 10.82 -18.27
CA GLN A 210 10.48 11.59 -17.12
C GLN A 210 9.94 13.02 -17.22
N LYS A 211 9.41 13.53 -16.12
CA LYS A 211 8.84 14.88 -16.04
C LYS A 211 9.28 15.56 -14.75
N THR A 212 9.40 16.88 -14.78
CA THR A 212 9.59 17.67 -13.56
C THR A 212 8.24 18.20 -13.10
N LEU A 213 7.89 17.96 -11.84
CA LEU A 213 6.70 18.52 -11.20
C LEU A 213 7.09 19.23 -9.91
N ILE A 214 6.27 20.17 -9.45
CA ILE A 214 6.41 20.72 -8.10
C ILE A 214 5.57 19.86 -7.16
N PHE A 215 6.22 18.99 -6.38
CA PHE A 215 5.59 18.11 -5.40
C PHE A 215 5.94 18.57 -3.99
N GLU A 216 4.95 18.88 -3.17
CA GLU A 216 5.13 19.49 -1.84
C GLU A 216 6.15 20.64 -1.88
N GLU A 217 5.91 21.62 -2.77
CA GLU A 217 6.73 22.85 -2.97
C GLU A 217 8.14 22.61 -3.53
N LYS A 218 8.49 21.37 -3.87
CA LYS A 218 9.83 21.01 -4.37
C LYS A 218 9.77 20.49 -5.80
N ALA A 219 10.60 21.07 -6.67
CA ALA A 219 10.86 20.52 -7.99
C ALA A 219 11.39 19.08 -7.87
N THR A 220 10.65 18.14 -8.42
CA THR A 220 10.87 16.70 -8.28
C THR A 220 10.78 16.03 -9.63
N GLN A 221 11.79 15.21 -9.96
CA GLN A 221 11.72 14.31 -11.11
C GLN A 221 10.75 13.17 -10.80
N VAL A 222 9.80 12.96 -11.70
CA VAL A 222 8.79 11.91 -11.61
C VAL A 222 8.79 11.09 -12.90
N THR A 223 8.30 9.86 -12.81
CA THR A 223 7.93 9.11 -14.01
C THR A 223 6.43 9.30 -14.24
N GLU A 224 6.07 9.95 -15.35
CA GLU A 224 4.70 10.00 -15.85
C GLU A 224 4.46 8.77 -16.72
N VAL A 225 3.39 8.04 -16.44
CA VAL A 225 2.91 6.94 -17.27
C VAL A 225 1.46 7.25 -17.65
N ILE A 226 1.15 7.10 -18.94
CA ILE A 226 -0.22 7.25 -19.44
C ILE A 226 -0.70 5.88 -19.90
N TYR A 227 -1.80 5.44 -19.31
CA TYR A 227 -2.50 4.22 -19.70
C TYR A 227 -3.75 4.59 -20.50
N ASN A 228 -3.98 3.90 -21.62
CA ASN A 228 -5.25 3.94 -22.33
C ASN A 228 -6.13 2.80 -21.80
N GLU A 229 -7.32 3.16 -21.32
CA GLU A 229 -8.40 2.24 -21.02
C GLU A 229 -9.37 2.27 -22.20
N HIS A 230 -9.46 1.16 -22.92
CA HIS A 230 -10.42 0.97 -24.00
C HIS A 230 -11.58 0.13 -23.50
N TYR A 231 -12.80 0.66 -23.56
CA TYR A 231 -14.03 -0.08 -23.30
C TYR A 231 -14.73 -0.43 -24.62
N GLN A 232 -15.17 -1.67 -24.75
CA GLN A 232 -15.97 -2.15 -25.86
C GLN A 232 -17.30 -2.72 -25.35
N ASP A 233 -18.45 -2.16 -25.75
CA ASP A 233 -19.73 -2.73 -25.33
C ASP A 233 -19.87 -4.20 -25.83
N PRO A 234 -20.28 -5.14 -24.96
CA PRO A 234 -20.32 -6.56 -25.29
C PRO A 234 -21.36 -6.91 -26.37
N ILE A 235 -22.38 -6.07 -26.58
CA ILE A 235 -23.49 -6.29 -27.51
C ILE A 235 -23.36 -5.32 -28.70
N LEU A 236 -23.21 -4.04 -28.41
CA LEU A 236 -23.11 -2.96 -29.40
C LEU A 236 -21.66 -2.73 -29.78
N LYS A 237 -21.11 -3.57 -30.67
CA LYS A 237 -19.71 -3.47 -31.11
C LYS A 237 -19.31 -2.09 -31.68
N SER A 238 -20.27 -1.28 -32.12
CA SER A 238 -20.02 0.10 -32.58
C SER A 238 -19.82 1.12 -31.44
N TYR A 239 -20.24 0.80 -30.21
CA TYR A 239 -20.04 1.64 -29.05
C TYR A 239 -18.74 1.27 -28.35
N TYR A 240 -17.80 2.21 -28.35
CA TYR A 240 -16.56 2.11 -27.60
C TYR A 240 -16.25 3.44 -26.94
N GLN A 241 -15.44 3.39 -25.89
CA GLN A 241 -14.96 4.58 -25.18
C GLN A 241 -13.48 4.39 -24.84
N ASP A 242 -12.67 5.39 -25.16
CA ASP A 242 -11.27 5.47 -24.76
C ASP A 242 -11.10 6.56 -23.69
N ASN A 243 -10.57 6.19 -22.54
CA ASN A 243 -10.18 7.11 -21.48
C ASN A 243 -8.70 6.96 -21.18
N LYS A 244 -8.04 8.03 -20.75
CA LYS A 244 -6.63 7.98 -20.36
C LYS A 244 -6.48 8.13 -18.86
N LEU A 245 -5.77 7.20 -18.23
CA LEU A 245 -5.31 7.34 -16.86
C LEU A 245 -3.88 7.89 -16.86
N ILE A 246 -3.71 9.09 -16.33
CA ILE A 246 -2.41 9.73 -16.13
C ILE A 246 -1.92 9.36 -14.73
N VAL A 247 -0.71 8.82 -14.62
CA VAL A 247 -0.13 8.36 -13.36
C VAL A 247 1.25 8.96 -13.16
N TYR A 248 1.47 9.57 -11.99
CA TYR A 248 2.76 10.08 -11.54
C TYR A 248 3.34 9.17 -10.47
N TYR A 249 4.48 8.54 -10.78
CA TYR A 249 5.28 7.79 -9.83
C TYR A 249 6.36 8.69 -9.25
N ILE A 250 6.28 8.96 -7.95
CA ILE A 250 7.07 9.97 -7.24
C ILE A 250 7.86 9.30 -6.13
N ALA A 251 9.19 9.41 -6.18
CA ALA A 251 10.06 9.02 -5.08
C ALA A 251 11.05 10.13 -4.76
N THR A 252 10.92 10.73 -3.58
CA THR A 252 11.73 11.89 -3.17
C THR A 252 11.84 11.99 -1.65
N ILE A 253 12.50 13.04 -1.17
CA ILE A 253 12.55 13.41 0.25
C ILE A 253 11.67 14.65 0.44
N VAL A 254 10.67 14.52 1.31
CA VAL A 254 9.80 15.61 1.78
C VAL A 254 9.96 15.72 3.29
N ARG A 255 10.32 16.93 3.78
CA ARG A 255 10.47 17.22 5.22
C ARG A 255 11.33 16.18 5.96
N GLY A 256 12.41 15.72 5.33
CA GLY A 256 13.36 14.75 5.90
C GLY A 256 12.89 13.29 5.90
N GLN A 257 11.80 12.95 5.22
CA GLN A 257 11.30 11.58 5.09
C GLN A 257 11.37 11.13 3.63
N ALA A 258 11.89 9.93 3.39
CA ALA A 258 11.84 9.33 2.06
C ALA A 258 10.42 8.80 1.80
N ILE A 259 9.79 9.29 0.73
CA ILE A 259 8.42 8.98 0.37
C ILE A 259 8.38 8.32 -1.00
N ALA A 260 7.60 7.24 -1.09
CA ALA A 260 7.09 6.69 -2.34
C ALA A 260 5.62 7.10 -2.43
N CYS A 261 5.24 7.81 -3.48
CA CYS A 261 3.90 8.31 -3.71
C CYS A 261 3.49 8.05 -5.16
N VAL A 262 2.28 7.56 -5.38
CA VAL A 262 1.68 7.48 -6.71
C VAL A 262 0.41 8.30 -6.70
N ILE A 263 0.29 9.19 -7.67
CA ILE A 263 -0.88 10.05 -7.86
C ILE A 263 -1.41 9.81 -9.25
N SER A 264 -2.72 9.65 -9.39
CA SER A 264 -3.34 9.42 -10.69
C SER A 264 -4.65 10.17 -10.86
N TYR A 265 -5.02 10.39 -12.12
CA TYR A 265 -6.32 10.95 -12.48
C TYR A 265 -6.65 10.61 -13.93
N TRP A 266 -7.93 10.65 -14.25
CA TRP A 266 -8.43 10.43 -15.61
C TRP A 266 -8.38 11.72 -16.42
N ASP A 267 -8.18 11.60 -17.73
CA ASP A 267 -8.18 12.74 -18.65
C ASP A 267 -9.50 13.50 -18.70
N TYR A 268 -10.62 12.81 -18.44
CA TYR A 268 -11.96 13.42 -18.31
C TYR A 268 -12.21 14.09 -16.96
N ASN A 269 -11.30 14.02 -15.98
CA ASN A 269 -11.46 14.75 -14.73
C ASN A 269 -11.32 16.26 -14.97
N GLU A 270 -12.23 17.04 -14.39
CA GLU A 270 -12.20 18.51 -14.47
C GLU A 270 -10.89 19.04 -13.90
N ARG A 271 -10.26 19.98 -14.62
CA ARG A 271 -8.97 20.57 -14.27
C ARG A 271 -9.17 21.99 -13.77
N LEU A 272 -8.48 22.33 -12.69
CA LEU A 272 -8.48 23.71 -12.22
C LEU A 272 -7.73 24.61 -13.22
N PRO A 273 -8.24 25.81 -13.52
CA PRO A 273 -7.62 26.70 -14.51
C PRO A 273 -6.18 27.12 -14.19
N ASP A 274 -5.83 27.18 -12.90
CA ASP A 274 -4.55 27.66 -12.39
C ASP A 274 -3.47 26.57 -12.32
N THR A 275 -3.85 25.32 -12.12
CA THR A 275 -2.91 24.18 -12.01
C THR A 275 -2.89 23.29 -13.24
N GLY A 276 -3.96 23.29 -14.04
CA GLY A 276 -4.17 22.32 -15.12
C GLY A 276 -4.35 20.88 -14.63
N LEU A 277 -4.64 20.68 -13.34
CA LEU A 277 -4.77 19.37 -12.70
C LEU A 277 -6.11 19.28 -11.96
N PRO A 278 -6.65 18.07 -11.72
CA PRO A 278 -7.83 17.92 -10.89
C PRO A 278 -7.61 18.39 -9.45
N GLU A 279 -8.69 18.78 -8.78
CA GLU A 279 -8.62 19.49 -7.49
C GLU A 279 -7.83 18.71 -6.41
N PHE A 280 -8.06 17.41 -6.28
CA PHE A 280 -7.39 16.60 -5.26
C PHE A 280 -5.90 16.42 -5.59
N VAL A 281 -5.57 16.14 -6.85
CA VAL A 281 -4.18 16.08 -7.34
C VAL A 281 -3.45 17.41 -7.12
N SER A 282 -4.13 18.53 -7.37
CA SER A 282 -3.59 19.89 -7.25
C SER A 282 -3.16 20.27 -5.82
N GLN A 283 -3.64 19.54 -4.81
CA GLN A 283 -3.22 19.78 -3.42
C GLN A 283 -1.80 19.30 -3.12
N PHE A 284 -1.22 18.45 -3.98
CA PHE A 284 0.09 17.83 -3.77
C PHE A 284 1.08 18.18 -4.87
N VAL A 285 0.57 18.38 -6.09
CA VAL A 285 1.36 18.52 -7.30
C VAL A 285 0.95 19.76 -8.08
N ARG A 286 1.94 20.45 -8.67
CA ARG A 286 1.72 21.48 -9.67
C ARG A 286 2.62 21.26 -10.88
N LEU A 287 2.14 21.67 -12.06
CA LEU A 287 2.96 21.77 -13.26
C LEU A 287 3.92 22.98 -13.12
N PRO A 288 5.16 22.90 -13.65
CA PRO A 288 6.03 24.07 -13.74
C PRO A 288 5.36 25.18 -14.56
N LYS A 289 5.58 26.45 -14.18
CA LYS A 289 5.07 27.59 -14.97
C LYS A 289 5.67 27.55 -16.38
N GLY A 290 4.83 27.51 -17.41
CA GLY A 290 5.24 27.49 -18.83
C GLY A 290 5.43 26.11 -19.46
N ALA A 291 4.93 25.04 -18.82
CA ALA A 291 4.86 23.69 -19.38
C ALA A 291 3.62 23.49 -20.28
#